data_AF-A0A950K728-F1
#
_entry.id   AF-A0A950K728-F1
#
_cell.length_a   1.000
_cell.length_b   1.000
_cell.length_c   1.000
_cell.angle_alpha   90.00
_cell.angle_beta   90.00
_cell.angle_gamma   90.00
#
_symmetry.space_group_name_H-M   'P 1'
#
loop_
_entity.id
_entity.type
_entity.pdbx_description
1 polymer ?
#
loop_
_entity_poly.entity_id
_entity_poly.type
_entity_poly.pdbx_seq_one_letter_code
_entity_poly.pdbx_strand_id
1 'polypeptide(L)'
;MRALIPAVFVALLGAVPQQSPAPEKVAIPGTPVSFETVALPGVPGQIPPFRIGVKEVTWTEFNTYFESKDMASGVDAVTRPTRAISYFGQVGVPAHFLDPKRPVTNLRWHSSIAYCDWLSKKTGGYWRLPTESEWEYAARAGEAGDAPASLDDVAWHKGNSQARTHEGGEKKANAFGLHDMLGNLWEYCLEFQSGTEFAPVLKGGCWSSPAELLKYSTRTGVPLTWFEEDPNRPRSVWWLTNKDVSQGIRVVCAADPADQKERAAAAAKIEVKILSSKEKTITVDKSTSEWVTVACELKNGGDKDLAEVEVFVSYLNPKGQPHLIDVAGTNKPGQATFSKGWPVLASSKLPETAKPLKPGETRKFGIDIPSSFDSDDEVDREKFAGRATNVRFAK
;
A
#
# COMPACT_ATOMS: atom_id res chain seq x y z
N MET A 1 14.86 1.33 28.40
CA MET A 1 14.65 -0.14 28.29
C MET A 1 13.59 -0.36 27.23
N ARG A 2 14.00 -0.78 26.03
CA ARG A 2 13.10 -0.98 24.89
C ARG A 2 12.24 -2.21 25.17
N ALA A 3 10.93 -2.04 25.22
CA ALA A 3 10.02 -3.17 25.24
C ALA A 3 10.22 -3.94 23.94
N LEU A 4 10.80 -5.13 24.06
CA LEU A 4 10.67 -6.19 23.07
C LEU A 4 9.18 -6.36 22.81
N ILE A 5 8.72 -5.89 21.65
CA ILE A 5 7.40 -6.27 21.15
C ILE A 5 7.48 -7.78 20.98
N PRO A 6 6.64 -8.55 21.69
CA PRO A 6 6.82 -9.99 21.74
C PRO A 6 6.69 -10.54 20.33
N ALA A 7 7.61 -11.44 19.99
CA ALA A 7 7.51 -12.32 18.84
C ALA A 7 6.22 -13.15 18.98
N VAL A 8 5.10 -12.58 18.54
CA VAL A 8 3.82 -13.27 18.41
C VAL A 8 3.53 -13.38 16.92
N PHE A 9 4.37 -14.12 16.22
CA PHE A 9 3.94 -14.82 15.02
C PHE A 9 4.42 -16.27 15.16
N VAL A 10 3.60 -17.01 15.90
CA VAL A 10 3.55 -18.47 15.86
C VAL A 10 3.52 -18.90 14.39
N ALA A 11 4.30 -19.93 14.06
CA ALA A 11 4.41 -20.47 12.71
C ALA A 11 3.02 -20.57 12.04
N LEU A 12 2.77 -19.74 11.03
CA LEU A 12 1.57 -19.76 10.19
C LEU A 12 1.64 -20.98 9.26
N LEU A 13 1.66 -22.17 9.84
CA LEU A 13 1.59 -23.44 9.12
C LEU A 13 0.13 -23.68 8.75
N GLY A 14 -0.28 -23.17 7.59
CA GLY A 14 -1.52 -23.59 6.94
C GLY A 14 -1.31 -24.87 6.14
N ALA A 15 -2.41 -25.57 5.81
CA ALA A 15 -2.35 -26.73 4.94
C ALA A 15 -1.77 -26.34 3.56
N VAL A 16 -0.68 -27.00 3.17
CA VAL A 16 -0.15 -26.90 1.81
C VAL A 16 -0.92 -27.91 0.96
N PRO A 17 -1.54 -27.50 -0.16
CA PRO A 17 -2.17 -28.44 -1.06
C PRO A 17 -1.10 -29.38 -1.64
N GLN A 18 -1.45 -30.65 -1.85
CA GLN A 18 -0.54 -31.66 -2.42
C GLN A 18 0.02 -31.29 -3.81
N GLN A 19 -0.64 -30.35 -4.49
CA GLN A 19 -0.22 -29.76 -5.75
C GLN A 19 -0.34 -28.24 -5.65
N SER A 20 0.61 -27.51 -6.24
CA SER A 20 0.56 -26.05 -6.31
C SER A 20 -0.76 -25.60 -6.94
N PRO A 21 -1.44 -24.58 -6.38
CA PRO A 21 -2.66 -24.04 -6.96
C PRO A 21 -2.40 -23.59 -8.40
N ALA A 22 -3.35 -23.85 -9.30
CA ALA A 22 -3.24 -23.40 -10.68
C ALA A 22 -3.32 -21.86 -10.76
N PRO A 23 -2.38 -21.19 -11.44
CA PRO A 23 -2.49 -19.77 -11.73
C PRO A 23 -3.73 -19.47 -12.58
N GLU A 24 -4.39 -18.38 -12.27
CA GLU A 24 -5.50 -17.86 -13.07
C GLU A 24 -5.22 -16.42 -13.48
N LYS A 25 -5.53 -16.17 -14.74
CA LYS A 25 -5.30 -14.90 -15.42
C LYS A 25 -6.39 -13.89 -15.09
N VAL A 26 -6.00 -12.74 -14.59
CA VAL A 26 -6.85 -11.57 -14.37
C VAL A 26 -6.57 -10.57 -15.48
N ALA A 27 -7.55 -10.35 -16.35
CA ALA A 27 -7.50 -9.30 -17.36
C ALA A 27 -7.86 -7.94 -16.72
N ILE A 28 -7.16 -6.87 -17.10
CA ILE A 28 -7.54 -5.51 -16.73
C ILE A 28 -8.48 -4.98 -17.83
N PRO A 29 -9.78 -4.79 -17.55
CA PRO A 29 -10.74 -4.42 -18.60
C PRO A 29 -10.40 -3.09 -19.28
N GLY A 30 -10.57 -3.07 -20.60
CA GLY A 30 -10.25 -1.91 -21.44
C GLY A 30 -8.77 -1.82 -21.85
N THR A 31 -7.96 -2.84 -21.56
CA THR A 31 -6.51 -2.82 -21.81
C THR A 31 -6.05 -4.22 -22.29
N PRO A 32 -4.90 -4.34 -22.98
CA PRO A 32 -4.33 -5.64 -23.35
C PRO A 32 -3.59 -6.32 -22.18
N VAL A 33 -3.54 -5.67 -21.01
CA VAL A 33 -2.71 -6.09 -19.88
C VAL A 33 -3.47 -7.04 -18.97
N SER A 34 -2.75 -8.04 -18.49
CA SER A 34 -3.26 -9.06 -17.58
C SER A 34 -2.12 -9.58 -16.72
N PHE A 35 -2.45 -10.04 -15.54
CA PHE A 35 -1.52 -10.65 -14.60
C PHE A 35 -2.10 -11.97 -14.06
N GLU A 36 -1.27 -12.77 -13.39
CA GLU A 36 -1.68 -14.06 -12.85
C GLU A 36 -1.80 -14.00 -11.33
N THR A 37 -2.77 -14.74 -10.80
CA THR A 37 -2.95 -14.92 -9.35
C THR A 37 -3.19 -16.38 -9.01
N VAL A 38 -2.86 -16.76 -7.79
CA VAL A 38 -3.22 -18.07 -7.21
C VAL A 38 -4.17 -17.86 -6.05
N ALA A 39 -5.14 -18.76 -5.89
CA ALA A 39 -6.05 -18.78 -4.75
C ALA A 39 -5.42 -19.57 -3.60
N LEU A 40 -5.30 -18.93 -2.45
CA LEU A 40 -4.76 -19.53 -1.23
C LEU A 40 -5.88 -19.77 -0.20
N PRO A 41 -5.88 -20.92 0.49
CA PRO A 41 -6.93 -21.25 1.45
C PRO A 41 -6.86 -20.43 2.75
N GLY A 42 -5.72 -19.77 3.01
CA GLY A 42 -5.48 -19.07 4.26
C GLY A 42 -5.28 -20.02 5.44
N VAL A 43 -5.46 -19.51 6.65
CA VAL A 43 -5.33 -20.23 7.92
C VAL A 43 -6.65 -20.07 8.69
N PRO A 44 -7.41 -21.15 8.93
CA PRO A 44 -8.70 -21.07 9.62
C PRO A 44 -8.64 -20.26 10.92
N GLY A 45 -9.52 -19.26 11.04
CA GLY A 45 -9.60 -18.38 12.21
C GLY A 45 -8.49 -17.33 12.35
N GLN A 46 -7.52 -17.29 11.44
CA GLN A 46 -6.41 -16.33 11.46
C GLN A 46 -6.31 -15.54 10.16
N ILE A 47 -6.17 -16.24 9.03
CA ILE A 47 -6.04 -15.65 7.70
C ILE A 47 -7.19 -16.16 6.84
N PRO A 48 -8.13 -15.32 6.40
CA PRO A 48 -9.20 -15.75 5.50
C PRO A 48 -8.64 -16.16 4.13
N PRO A 49 -9.35 -16.98 3.33
CA PRO A 49 -8.94 -17.26 1.95
C PRO A 49 -8.81 -15.96 1.13
N PHE A 50 -7.82 -15.93 0.24
CA PHE A 50 -7.53 -14.79 -0.61
C PHE A 50 -6.83 -15.24 -1.89
N ARG A 51 -6.74 -14.36 -2.87
CA ARG A 51 -5.89 -14.53 -4.05
C ARG A 51 -4.69 -13.61 -3.94
N ILE A 52 -3.55 -14.02 -4.49
CA ILE A 52 -2.33 -13.21 -4.49
C ILE A 52 -1.67 -13.25 -5.86
N GLY A 53 -1.06 -12.14 -6.27
CA GLY A 53 -0.22 -12.05 -7.47
C GLY A 53 0.86 -13.13 -7.48
N VAL A 54 1.01 -13.84 -8.59
CA VAL A 54 2.07 -14.85 -8.79
C VAL A 54 3.46 -14.21 -8.73
N LYS A 55 3.56 -12.95 -9.16
CA LYS A 55 4.78 -12.13 -9.22
C LYS A 55 4.50 -10.74 -8.64
N GLU A 56 5.55 -9.96 -8.44
CA GLU A 56 5.45 -8.52 -8.17
C GLU A 56 4.77 -7.81 -9.35
N VAL A 57 4.06 -6.71 -9.08
CA VAL A 57 3.43 -5.89 -10.12
C VAL A 57 4.49 -5.30 -11.03
N THR A 58 4.31 -5.39 -12.34
CA THR A 58 5.28 -4.87 -13.31
C THR A 58 5.06 -3.40 -13.65
N TRP A 59 6.07 -2.75 -14.24
CA TRP A 59 5.92 -1.41 -14.80
C TRP A 59 4.81 -1.33 -15.85
N THR A 60 4.65 -2.34 -16.72
CA THR A 60 3.54 -2.40 -17.70
C THR A 60 2.17 -2.41 -17.00
N GLU A 61 2.01 -3.23 -15.96
CA GLU A 61 0.77 -3.31 -15.19
C GLU A 61 0.47 -2.00 -14.46
N PHE A 62 1.47 -1.40 -13.83
CA PHE A 62 1.30 -0.15 -13.10
C PHE A 62 1.06 1.05 -14.03
N ASN A 63 1.70 1.10 -15.19
CA ASN A 63 1.48 2.18 -16.17
C ASN A 63 0.08 2.17 -16.77
N THR A 64 -0.57 1.01 -16.80
CA THR A 64 -1.97 0.89 -17.20
C THR A 64 -2.88 1.75 -16.31
N TYR A 65 -2.60 1.80 -15.01
CA TYR A 65 -3.28 2.70 -14.07
C TYR A 65 -3.03 4.17 -14.43
N PHE A 66 -1.77 4.54 -14.70
CA PHE A 66 -1.39 5.90 -15.09
C PHE A 66 -1.99 6.38 -16.41
N GLU A 67 -2.22 5.47 -17.35
CA GLU A 67 -2.70 5.81 -18.69
C GLU A 67 -4.23 5.72 -18.82
N SER A 68 -4.90 5.09 -17.84
CA SER A 68 -6.35 4.92 -17.88
C SER A 68 -7.10 6.26 -17.95
N LYS A 69 -8.12 6.33 -18.82
CA LYS A 69 -9.00 7.49 -19.02
C LYS A 69 -10.25 7.46 -18.13
N ASP A 70 -10.49 6.35 -17.44
CA ASP A 70 -11.71 6.09 -16.67
C ASP A 70 -11.76 6.82 -15.32
N MET A 71 -10.65 7.44 -14.92
CA MET A 71 -10.62 8.41 -13.83
C MET A 71 -10.97 9.78 -14.43
N ALA A 72 -12.18 10.26 -14.14
CA ALA A 72 -12.92 11.34 -14.83
C ALA A 72 -12.10 12.48 -15.45
N SER A 73 -12.59 13.02 -16.56
CA SER A 73 -12.17 14.33 -17.09
C SER A 73 -12.45 15.42 -16.04
N GLY A 74 -11.41 16.12 -15.60
CA GLY A 74 -11.45 17.09 -14.49
C GLY A 74 -10.65 16.66 -13.25
N VAL A 75 -9.99 15.50 -13.30
CA VAL A 75 -9.16 14.91 -12.24
C VAL A 75 -7.67 15.26 -12.49
N ASP A 76 -7.05 15.95 -11.52
CA ASP A 76 -5.72 16.58 -11.62
C ASP A 76 -4.62 15.80 -10.84
N ALA A 77 -3.34 16.12 -11.07
CA ALA A 77 -2.06 15.53 -10.61
C ALA A 77 -1.91 15.23 -9.11
N VAL A 78 -2.89 15.62 -8.31
CA VAL A 78 -3.05 15.28 -6.89
C VAL A 78 -3.68 13.90 -6.68
N THR A 79 -4.32 13.31 -7.69
CA THR A 79 -4.99 11.99 -7.59
C THR A 79 -4.23 10.87 -8.28
N ARG A 80 -3.12 11.19 -8.95
CA ARG A 80 -2.31 10.25 -9.70
C ARG A 80 -0.85 10.53 -9.41
N PRO A 81 0.00 9.51 -9.23
CA PRO A 81 1.41 9.77 -9.11
C PRO A 81 2.00 10.44 -10.36
N THR A 82 3.16 11.10 -10.22
CA THR A 82 3.90 11.62 -11.36
C THR A 82 4.19 10.48 -12.35
N ARG A 83 4.16 10.76 -13.66
CA ARG A 83 4.54 9.77 -14.69
C ARG A 83 5.96 9.27 -14.42
N ALA A 84 6.02 8.07 -13.84
CA ALA A 84 7.21 7.60 -13.16
C ALA A 84 8.38 7.40 -14.11
N ILE A 85 8.17 6.76 -15.27
CA ILE A 85 9.25 6.49 -16.23
C ILE A 85 9.87 7.79 -16.76
N SER A 86 9.05 8.78 -17.14
CA SER A 86 9.57 10.06 -17.65
C SER A 86 10.29 10.85 -16.57
N TYR A 87 9.78 10.83 -15.35
CA TYR A 87 10.39 11.51 -14.21
C TYR A 87 11.70 10.82 -13.80
N PHE A 88 11.71 9.51 -13.65
CA PHE A 88 12.87 8.71 -13.27
C PHE A 88 13.99 8.74 -14.30
N GLY A 89 13.65 8.75 -15.60
CA GLY A 89 14.63 9.00 -16.64
C GLY A 89 15.28 10.39 -16.51
N GLN A 90 14.52 11.41 -16.10
CA GLN A 90 15.05 12.77 -15.89
C GLN A 90 15.90 12.90 -14.61
N VAL A 91 15.56 12.17 -13.54
CA VAL A 91 16.30 12.21 -12.27
C VAL A 91 17.39 11.15 -12.14
N GLY A 92 17.74 10.49 -13.26
CA GLY A 92 18.93 9.65 -13.36
C GLY A 92 18.77 8.24 -12.81
N VAL A 93 17.54 7.74 -12.61
CA VAL A 93 17.33 6.32 -12.30
C VAL A 93 17.79 5.49 -13.51
N PRO A 94 18.68 4.50 -13.35
CA PRO A 94 19.16 3.70 -14.46
C PRO A 94 18.02 3.01 -15.20
N ALA A 95 18.05 3.05 -16.55
CA ALA A 95 16.97 2.57 -17.41
C ALA A 95 16.58 1.10 -17.15
N HIS A 96 17.51 0.27 -16.69
CA HIS A 96 17.24 -1.13 -16.38
C HIS A 96 16.29 -1.32 -15.17
N PHE A 97 16.11 -0.32 -14.30
CA PHE A 97 15.07 -0.36 -13.26
C PHE A 97 13.69 0.08 -13.76
N LEU A 98 13.62 0.65 -14.97
CA LEU A 98 12.39 1.17 -15.60
C LEU A 98 11.90 0.28 -16.73
N ASP A 99 12.46 -0.92 -16.89
CA ASP A 99 12.04 -1.88 -17.91
C ASP A 99 10.57 -2.26 -17.68
N PRO A 100 9.70 -2.12 -18.70
CA PRO A 100 8.27 -2.44 -18.59
C PRO A 100 7.96 -3.83 -18.02
N LYS A 101 8.83 -4.82 -18.27
CA LYS A 101 8.64 -6.21 -17.81
C LYS A 101 9.12 -6.47 -16.40
N ARG A 102 9.90 -5.56 -15.83
CA ARG A 102 10.41 -5.69 -14.48
C ARG A 102 9.39 -5.19 -13.46
N PRO A 103 9.51 -5.63 -12.21
CA PRO A 103 8.71 -5.10 -11.13
C PRO A 103 8.77 -3.58 -11.05
N VAL A 104 7.62 -2.96 -10.78
CA VAL A 104 7.52 -1.53 -10.57
C VAL A 104 8.27 -1.14 -9.30
N THR A 105 9.13 -0.13 -9.40
CA THR A 105 9.98 0.31 -8.29
C THR A 105 9.70 1.73 -7.87
N ASN A 106 10.21 2.12 -6.70
CA ASN A 106 10.22 3.49 -6.19
C ASN A 106 8.82 4.10 -6.00
N LEU A 107 7.83 3.24 -5.81
CA LEU A 107 6.50 3.68 -5.47
C LEU A 107 6.45 4.14 -4.01
N ARG A 108 5.61 5.12 -3.73
CA ARG A 108 5.15 5.36 -2.36
C ARG A 108 4.08 4.33 -2.02
N TRP A 109 3.94 4.03 -0.74
CA TRP A 109 2.83 3.24 -0.23
C TRP A 109 1.46 3.80 -0.71
N HIS A 110 1.29 5.13 -0.75
CA HIS A 110 0.07 5.78 -1.25
C HIS A 110 -0.20 5.50 -2.74
N SER A 111 0.83 5.55 -3.59
CA SER A 111 0.75 5.15 -5.01
C SER A 111 0.28 3.71 -5.16
N SER A 112 0.73 2.85 -4.26
CA SER A 112 0.41 1.44 -4.21
C SER A 112 -1.05 1.18 -3.84
N ILE A 113 -1.56 1.89 -2.83
CA ILE A 113 -2.96 1.84 -2.41
C ILE A 113 -3.89 2.37 -3.52
N ALA A 114 -3.55 3.50 -4.14
CA ALA A 114 -4.35 4.06 -5.23
C ALA A 114 -4.44 3.13 -6.44
N TYR A 115 -3.35 2.44 -6.76
CA TYR A 115 -3.34 1.39 -7.78
C TYR A 115 -4.30 0.25 -7.43
N CYS A 116 -4.30 -0.22 -6.19
CA CYS A 116 -5.20 -1.28 -5.73
C CYS A 116 -6.69 -0.87 -5.79
N ASP A 117 -7.02 0.36 -5.39
CA ASP A 117 -8.37 0.91 -5.50
C ASP A 117 -8.81 1.02 -6.97
N TRP A 118 -7.95 1.51 -7.86
CA TRP A 118 -8.21 1.53 -9.29
C TRP A 118 -8.42 0.12 -9.85
N LEU A 119 -7.58 -0.85 -9.45
CA LEU A 119 -7.67 -2.24 -9.91
C LEU A 119 -8.98 -2.88 -9.44
N SER A 120 -9.42 -2.58 -8.22
CA SER A 120 -10.74 -2.95 -7.69
C SER A 120 -11.87 -2.40 -8.54
N LYS A 121 -11.80 -1.12 -8.91
CA LYS A 121 -12.81 -0.50 -9.78
C LYS A 121 -12.82 -1.07 -11.19
N LYS A 122 -11.67 -1.51 -11.68
CA LYS A 122 -11.50 -2.05 -13.03
C LYS A 122 -12.02 -3.46 -13.15
N THR A 123 -11.74 -4.30 -12.15
CA THR A 123 -11.97 -5.74 -12.23
C THR A 123 -13.19 -6.20 -11.44
N GLY A 124 -13.73 -5.36 -10.55
CA GLY A 124 -14.82 -5.72 -9.64
C GLY A 124 -14.38 -6.54 -8.42
N GLY A 125 -13.09 -6.93 -8.32
CA GLY A 125 -12.52 -7.57 -7.14
C GLY A 125 -12.23 -6.60 -6.00
N TYR A 126 -11.96 -7.12 -4.80
CA TYR A 126 -11.44 -6.30 -3.68
C TYR A 126 -9.91 -6.46 -3.60
N TRP A 127 -9.21 -5.62 -4.35
CA TRP A 127 -7.74 -5.60 -4.43
C TRP A 127 -7.13 -4.64 -3.43
N ARG A 128 -6.04 -5.07 -2.81
CA ARG A 128 -5.27 -4.32 -1.81
C ARG A 128 -3.83 -4.84 -1.73
N LEU A 129 -3.00 -4.16 -0.96
CA LEU A 129 -1.72 -4.72 -0.51
C LEU A 129 -1.96 -5.92 0.44
N PRO A 130 -1.03 -6.88 0.51
CA PRO A 130 -1.11 -7.95 1.49
C PRO A 130 -0.99 -7.40 2.92
N THR A 131 -1.56 -8.13 3.87
CA THR A 131 -1.16 -7.98 5.27
C THR A 131 0.18 -8.65 5.50
N GLU A 132 0.90 -8.27 6.54
CA GLU A 132 2.16 -8.92 6.92
C GLU A 132 1.94 -10.42 7.13
N SER A 133 0.83 -10.79 7.76
CA SER A 133 0.41 -12.18 7.99
C SER A 133 0.12 -12.93 6.68
N GLU A 134 -0.61 -12.33 5.75
CA GLU A 134 -0.91 -12.91 4.44
C GLU A 134 0.36 -13.08 3.61
N TRP A 135 1.23 -12.07 3.63
CA TRP A 135 2.50 -12.08 2.93
C TRP A 135 3.39 -13.21 3.45
N GLU A 136 3.54 -13.32 4.77
CA GLU A 136 4.41 -14.32 5.38
C GLU A 136 3.86 -15.74 5.21
N TYR A 137 2.55 -15.93 5.33
CA TYR A 137 1.90 -17.20 5.01
C TYR A 137 2.15 -17.62 3.55
N ALA A 138 1.97 -16.67 2.61
CA ALA A 138 2.21 -16.91 1.20
C ALA A 138 3.68 -17.22 0.89
N ALA A 139 4.62 -16.49 1.52
CA ALA A 139 6.05 -16.67 1.32
C ALA A 139 6.54 -18.02 1.84
N ARG A 140 6.11 -18.41 3.05
CA ARG A 140 6.47 -19.68 3.69
C ARG A 140 5.96 -20.89 2.90
N ALA A 141 4.76 -20.81 2.33
CA ALA A 141 4.11 -21.92 1.60
C ALA A 141 4.20 -23.28 2.32
N GLY A 142 4.08 -23.24 3.65
CA GLY A 142 4.16 -24.35 4.59
C GLY A 142 5.56 -24.96 4.83
N GLU A 143 6.62 -24.30 4.39
CA GLU A 143 7.97 -24.60 4.86
C GLU A 143 8.11 -24.30 6.36
N ALA A 144 8.78 -25.23 7.05
CA ALA A 144 9.23 -25.01 8.43
C ALA A 144 10.54 -24.22 8.44
N GLY A 145 10.77 -23.43 9.49
CA GLY A 145 11.94 -22.55 9.58
C GLY A 145 11.69 -21.18 8.96
N ASP A 146 12.69 -20.31 8.96
CA ASP A 146 12.50 -18.88 8.62
C ASP A 146 13.16 -18.46 7.29
N ALA A 147 13.75 -19.41 6.58
CA ALA A 147 14.39 -19.17 5.28
C ALA A 147 14.30 -20.45 4.44
N PRO A 148 14.31 -20.34 3.11
CA PRO A 148 14.33 -21.49 2.22
C PRO A 148 15.65 -22.26 2.34
N ALA A 149 15.63 -23.53 1.95
CA ALA A 149 16.82 -24.38 1.96
C ALA A 149 17.93 -23.88 1.01
N SER A 150 17.56 -23.25 -0.11
CA SER A 150 18.50 -22.67 -1.09
C SER A 150 18.00 -21.29 -1.51
N LEU A 151 18.64 -20.22 -1.00
CA LEU A 151 18.28 -18.85 -1.34
C LEU A 151 18.56 -18.51 -2.82
N ASP A 152 19.67 -18.99 -3.38
CA ASP A 152 20.04 -18.70 -4.77
C ASP A 152 19.07 -19.30 -5.79
N ASP A 153 18.34 -20.34 -5.41
CA ASP A 153 17.32 -20.97 -6.25
C ASP A 153 16.04 -20.14 -6.35
N VAL A 154 15.71 -19.38 -5.30
CA VAL A 154 14.39 -18.75 -5.13
C VAL A 154 14.42 -17.22 -5.08
N ALA A 155 15.60 -16.60 -4.88
CA ALA A 155 15.71 -15.17 -4.60
C ALA A 155 16.79 -14.46 -5.42
N TRP A 156 16.50 -13.23 -5.82
CA TRP A 156 17.48 -12.26 -6.29
C TRP A 156 17.98 -11.38 -5.14
N HIS A 157 19.25 -11.48 -4.77
CA HIS A 157 19.86 -10.76 -3.64
C HIS A 157 21.24 -10.20 -4.02
N LYS A 158 21.89 -9.48 -3.10
CA LYS A 158 23.13 -8.74 -3.37
C LYS A 158 24.23 -9.60 -4.02
N GLY A 159 24.31 -10.87 -3.67
CA GLY A 159 25.33 -11.79 -4.16
C GLY A 159 25.09 -12.32 -5.59
N ASN A 160 23.85 -12.26 -6.10
CA ASN A 160 23.50 -12.88 -7.40
C ASN A 160 22.73 -11.95 -8.35
N SER A 161 22.27 -10.78 -7.90
CA SER A 161 21.39 -9.90 -8.67
C SER A 161 22.11 -9.06 -9.72
N GLN A 162 23.43 -8.98 -9.69
CA GLN A 162 24.22 -8.06 -10.54
C GLN A 162 23.79 -6.60 -10.37
N ALA A 163 23.43 -6.23 -9.14
CA ALA A 163 23.06 -4.87 -8.74
C ALA A 163 21.83 -4.28 -9.47
N ARG A 164 20.83 -5.12 -9.77
CA ARG A 164 19.60 -4.71 -10.46
C ARG A 164 18.40 -5.59 -10.08
N THR A 165 17.20 -5.10 -10.36
CA THR A 165 15.99 -5.95 -10.43
C THR A 165 16.03 -6.86 -11.66
N HIS A 166 15.27 -7.95 -11.63
CA HIS A 166 15.08 -8.87 -12.76
C HIS A 166 13.59 -9.03 -13.07
N GLU A 167 13.28 -9.58 -14.25
CA GLU A 167 11.88 -9.92 -14.59
C GLU A 167 11.37 -10.95 -13.59
N GLY A 168 10.12 -10.80 -13.16
CA GLY A 168 9.53 -11.72 -12.18
C GLY A 168 9.42 -13.14 -12.73
N GLY A 169 9.66 -14.13 -11.88
CA GLY A 169 9.53 -15.54 -12.19
C GLY A 169 10.73 -16.20 -12.85
N GLU A 170 11.89 -15.55 -12.87
CA GLU A 170 13.15 -16.17 -13.33
C GLU A 170 13.76 -17.14 -12.30
N LYS A 171 13.37 -17.02 -11.03
CA LYS A 171 13.73 -17.94 -9.94
C LYS A 171 12.64 -18.98 -9.69
N LYS A 172 12.97 -20.07 -8.97
CA LYS A 172 12.02 -21.14 -8.66
C LYS A 172 10.86 -20.60 -7.82
N ALA A 173 9.65 -21.04 -8.14
CA ALA A 173 8.47 -20.75 -7.33
C ALA A 173 8.48 -21.55 -6.02
N ASN A 174 7.81 -21.05 -4.99
CA ASN A 174 7.53 -21.83 -3.77
C ASN A 174 6.39 -22.84 -3.98
N ALA A 175 6.01 -23.60 -2.95
CA ALA A 175 5.00 -24.64 -3.05
C ALA A 175 3.59 -24.13 -3.46
N PHE A 176 3.31 -22.84 -3.28
CA PHE A 176 2.08 -22.20 -3.76
C PHE A 176 2.17 -21.68 -5.20
N GLY A 177 3.30 -21.87 -5.88
CA GLY A 177 3.53 -21.35 -7.23
C GLY A 177 3.85 -19.85 -7.27
N LEU A 178 4.25 -19.26 -6.14
CA LEU A 178 4.63 -17.85 -6.05
C LEU A 178 6.12 -17.68 -6.30
N HIS A 179 6.48 -16.68 -7.09
CA HIS A 179 7.87 -16.33 -7.38
C HIS A 179 8.27 -15.05 -6.65
N ASP A 180 9.57 -14.90 -6.40
CA ASP A 180 10.19 -13.67 -5.90
C ASP A 180 9.57 -13.19 -4.57
N MET A 181 9.08 -14.11 -3.74
CA MET A 181 8.63 -13.79 -2.38
C MET A 181 9.82 -13.41 -1.48
N LEU A 182 11.06 -13.70 -1.89
CA LEU A 182 12.27 -13.21 -1.24
C LEU A 182 13.18 -12.58 -2.29
N GLY A 183 13.74 -11.43 -1.99
CA GLY A 183 14.64 -10.71 -2.89
C GLY A 183 13.89 -9.99 -4.00
N ASN A 184 14.62 -9.58 -5.04
CA ASN A 184 14.18 -8.68 -6.09
C ASN A 184 13.72 -7.31 -5.54
N LEU A 185 12.52 -7.21 -4.94
CA LEU A 185 12.05 -6.03 -4.22
C LEU A 185 11.51 -6.33 -2.82
N TRP A 186 11.72 -5.36 -1.93
CA TRP A 186 10.92 -5.22 -0.73
C TRP A 186 9.47 -4.96 -1.12
N GLU A 187 8.53 -5.72 -0.57
CA GLU A 187 7.12 -5.59 -0.90
C GLU A 187 6.35 -4.87 0.22
N TYR A 188 5.57 -3.85 -0.15
CA TYR A 188 4.70 -3.15 0.80
C TYR A 188 3.59 -4.04 1.34
N CYS A 189 3.43 -4.03 2.67
CA CYS A 189 2.27 -4.55 3.38
C CYS A 189 1.35 -3.41 3.84
N LEU A 190 0.16 -3.75 4.33
CA LEU A 190 -0.83 -2.78 4.80
C LEU A 190 -0.48 -2.16 6.16
N GLU A 191 0.24 -2.90 7.00
CA GLU A 191 0.58 -2.52 8.36
C GLU A 191 1.71 -1.48 8.38
N PHE A 192 1.79 -0.76 9.50
CA PHE A 192 2.86 0.18 9.82
C PHE A 192 3.66 -0.34 10.99
N GLN A 193 4.96 -0.01 11.04
CA GLN A 193 5.79 -0.29 12.20
C GLN A 193 5.38 0.58 13.39
N SER A 194 5.35 -0.01 14.58
CA SER A 194 5.03 0.71 15.81
C SER A 194 6.14 1.68 16.22
N GLY A 195 5.76 2.87 16.70
CA GLY A 195 6.69 3.83 17.30
C GLY A 195 7.37 4.79 16.33
N THR A 196 7.05 4.72 15.03
CA THR A 196 7.43 5.73 14.03
C THR A 196 6.26 5.91 13.05
N GLU A 197 5.65 7.10 13.04
CA GLU A 197 4.58 7.45 12.11
C GLU A 197 5.12 7.43 10.66
N PHE A 198 4.36 6.83 9.74
CA PHE A 198 4.74 6.66 8.32
C PHE A 198 5.88 5.66 8.01
N ALA A 199 6.02 4.59 8.79
CA ALA A 199 6.88 3.46 8.44
C ALA A 199 6.05 2.25 7.97
N PRO A 200 5.51 2.25 6.74
CA PRO A 200 4.81 1.08 6.21
C PRO A 200 5.74 -0.14 6.24
N VAL A 201 5.18 -1.30 6.56
CA VAL A 201 5.92 -2.55 6.64
C VAL A 201 6.34 -2.96 5.25
N LEU A 202 7.62 -3.28 5.12
CA LEU A 202 8.24 -3.89 3.95
C LEU A 202 8.72 -5.29 4.32
N LYS A 203 8.44 -6.28 3.47
CA LYS A 203 8.83 -7.68 3.66
C LYS A 203 9.68 -8.19 2.49
N GLY A 204 10.42 -9.27 2.73
CA GLY A 204 11.04 -10.10 1.69
C GLY A 204 12.47 -9.79 1.29
N GLY A 205 13.00 -8.61 1.62
CA GLY A 205 14.31 -8.19 1.11
C GLY A 205 14.28 -7.80 -0.36
N CYS A 206 15.40 -7.36 -0.90
CA CYS A 206 15.50 -6.89 -2.28
C CYS A 206 16.82 -7.33 -2.94
N TRP A 207 16.99 -7.00 -4.23
CA TRP A 207 18.19 -7.29 -5.01
C TRP A 207 19.50 -6.80 -4.38
N SER A 208 19.47 -5.78 -3.51
CA SER A 208 20.65 -5.23 -2.83
C SER A 208 20.78 -5.72 -1.38
N SER A 209 19.82 -6.49 -0.89
CA SER A 209 19.85 -7.06 0.46
C SER A 209 20.89 -8.19 0.53
N PRO A 210 21.71 -8.24 1.60
CA PRO A 210 22.60 -9.36 1.82
C PRO A 210 21.80 -10.59 2.27
N ALA A 211 22.27 -11.80 1.89
CA ALA A 211 21.53 -13.05 2.01
C ALA A 211 20.97 -13.31 3.43
N GLU A 212 21.66 -12.88 4.48
CA GLU A 212 21.24 -13.02 5.88
C GLU A 212 19.93 -12.28 6.24
N LEU A 213 19.50 -11.32 5.43
CA LEU A 213 18.23 -10.61 5.61
C LEU A 213 17.07 -11.26 4.85
N LEU A 214 17.32 -12.24 3.98
CA LEU A 214 16.29 -12.87 3.14
C LEU A 214 15.62 -13.99 3.93
N LYS A 215 14.76 -13.59 4.88
CA LYS A 215 13.98 -14.48 5.73
C LYS A 215 12.50 -14.12 5.62
N TYR A 216 11.64 -15.11 5.83
CA TYR A 216 10.19 -14.94 5.81
C TYR A 216 9.73 -13.94 6.88
N SER A 217 10.33 -13.98 8.07
CA SER A 217 10.00 -13.04 9.14
C SER A 217 10.60 -11.64 8.96
N THR A 218 11.62 -11.47 8.11
CA THR A 218 12.30 -10.17 7.99
C THR A 218 11.32 -9.09 7.59
N ARG A 219 11.28 -8.03 8.40
CA ARG A 219 10.54 -6.80 8.14
C ARG A 219 11.46 -5.60 8.24
N THR A 220 11.21 -4.61 7.41
CA THR A 220 11.81 -3.27 7.52
C THR A 220 10.75 -2.20 7.32
N GLY A 221 11.13 -0.95 7.55
CA GLY A 221 10.31 0.22 7.27
C GLY A 221 10.98 1.01 6.16
N VAL A 222 10.25 1.97 5.60
CA VAL A 222 10.85 2.96 4.69
C VAL A 222 11.76 3.87 5.53
N PRO A 223 13.07 3.95 5.25
CA PRO A 223 13.96 4.82 6.01
C PRO A 223 13.61 6.29 5.75
N LEU A 224 13.70 7.15 6.77
CA LEU A 224 13.32 8.57 6.63
C LEU A 224 14.15 9.32 5.58
N THR A 225 15.37 8.84 5.29
CA THR A 225 16.28 9.40 4.28
C THR A 225 15.71 9.33 2.85
N TRP A 226 14.75 8.43 2.61
CA TRP A 226 14.01 8.36 1.34
C TRP A 226 13.17 9.59 1.05
N PHE A 227 12.83 10.33 2.09
CA PHE A 227 12.03 11.54 1.97
C PHE A 227 12.91 12.77 1.73
N GLU A 228 14.24 12.65 1.75
CA GLU A 228 15.15 13.79 1.71
C GLU A 228 15.27 14.49 0.35
N GLU A 229 15.18 13.73 -0.76
CA GLU A 229 15.44 14.25 -2.12
C GLU A 229 14.19 14.72 -2.88
N ASP A 230 13.09 15.02 -2.19
CA ASP A 230 11.98 15.72 -2.82
C ASP A 230 12.36 17.21 -3.04
N PRO A 231 12.55 17.68 -4.29
CA PRO A 231 12.80 19.06 -4.63
C PRO A 231 11.56 19.92 -4.37
N ASN A 232 10.38 19.32 -4.19
CA ASN A 232 9.19 20.05 -3.79
C ASN A 232 9.23 20.32 -2.29
N ARG A 233 9.01 21.59 -1.94
CA ARG A 233 8.68 21.97 -0.57
C ARG A 233 7.24 22.48 -0.56
N PRO A 234 6.35 21.94 0.28
CA PRO A 234 6.51 20.72 1.06
C PRO A 234 6.49 19.47 0.15
N ARG A 235 6.87 18.33 0.72
CA ARG A 235 7.11 17.07 0.00
C ARG A 235 5.79 16.43 -0.47
N SER A 236 5.76 15.86 -1.68
CA SER A 236 4.59 15.21 -2.24
C SER A 236 4.35 13.81 -1.66
N VAL A 237 3.09 13.50 -1.35
CA VAL A 237 2.66 12.14 -0.93
C VAL A 237 2.80 11.11 -2.06
N TRP A 238 2.90 11.59 -3.29
CA TRP A 238 3.14 10.81 -4.51
C TRP A 238 4.61 10.83 -4.96
N TRP A 239 5.49 11.45 -4.17
CA TRP A 239 6.88 11.64 -4.53
C TRP A 239 7.59 10.31 -4.75
N LEU A 240 8.20 10.21 -5.91
CA LEU A 240 8.91 9.04 -6.38
C LEU A 240 10.39 9.22 -6.02
N THR A 241 10.93 8.40 -5.13
CA THR A 241 12.36 8.49 -4.75
C THR A 241 13.25 7.94 -5.87
N ASN A 242 14.39 8.58 -6.11
CA ASN A 242 15.46 8.07 -6.96
C ASN A 242 16.51 7.26 -6.17
N LYS A 243 16.44 7.26 -4.83
CA LYS A 243 17.35 6.55 -3.92
C LYS A 243 16.88 5.13 -3.64
N ASP A 244 17.85 4.21 -3.56
CA ASP A 244 17.72 2.81 -3.14
C ASP A 244 16.63 2.01 -3.85
N VAL A 245 16.64 1.96 -5.19
CA VAL A 245 15.59 1.37 -6.04
C VAL A 245 15.19 -0.06 -5.69
N SER A 246 14.38 -0.28 -4.66
CA SER A 246 14.32 -1.60 -4.01
C SER A 246 12.97 -1.97 -3.42
N GLN A 247 11.92 -1.18 -3.68
CA GLN A 247 10.59 -1.32 -3.09
C GLN A 247 9.59 -1.38 -4.22
N GLY A 248 8.71 -2.35 -4.15
CA GLY A 248 7.61 -2.56 -5.08
C GLY A 248 6.38 -3.04 -4.36
N ILE A 249 5.49 -3.66 -5.13
CA ILE A 249 4.20 -4.10 -4.64
C ILE A 249 3.86 -5.46 -5.22
N ARG A 250 3.12 -6.22 -4.41
CA ARG A 250 2.33 -7.36 -4.84
C ARG A 250 0.91 -7.11 -4.38
N VAL A 251 -0.06 -7.53 -5.19
CA VAL A 251 -1.48 -7.33 -4.88
C VAL A 251 -2.13 -8.62 -4.40
N VAL A 252 -3.07 -8.48 -3.47
CA VAL A 252 -3.99 -9.54 -3.06
C VAL A 252 -5.42 -9.14 -3.38
N CYS A 253 -6.26 -10.12 -3.69
CA CYS A 253 -7.70 -9.96 -3.78
C CYS A 253 -8.35 -10.76 -2.65
N ALA A 254 -9.09 -10.11 -1.76
CA ALA A 254 -9.81 -10.83 -0.71
C ALA A 254 -10.89 -11.73 -1.33
N ALA A 255 -11.14 -12.89 -0.73
CA ALA A 255 -12.34 -13.67 -1.02
C ALA A 255 -13.56 -12.97 -0.36
N ASP A 256 -14.09 -11.97 -1.05
CA ASP A 256 -15.26 -11.21 -0.65
C ASP A 256 -16.48 -11.64 -1.48
N PRO A 257 -17.58 -12.10 -0.87
CA PRO A 257 -18.79 -12.46 -1.61
C PRO A 257 -19.50 -11.24 -2.23
N ALA A 258 -19.21 -10.03 -1.75
CA ALA A 258 -19.84 -8.82 -2.28
C ALA A 258 -19.20 -8.37 -3.60
N ASP A 259 -20.02 -7.86 -4.51
CA ASP A 259 -19.53 -7.17 -5.70
C ASP A 259 -19.15 -5.70 -5.38
N GLN A 260 -18.52 -5.04 -6.35
CA GLN A 260 -18.11 -3.64 -6.20
C GLN A 260 -19.28 -2.69 -5.93
N LYS A 261 -20.46 -2.96 -6.46
CA LYS A 261 -21.63 -2.10 -6.31
C LYS A 261 -22.15 -2.17 -4.87
N GLU A 262 -22.19 -3.36 -4.28
CA GLU A 262 -22.50 -3.55 -2.87
C GLU A 262 -21.48 -2.86 -1.96
N ARG A 263 -20.18 -2.99 -2.25
CA ARG A 263 -19.13 -2.29 -1.49
C ARG A 263 -19.26 -0.77 -1.55
N ALA A 264 -19.46 -0.22 -2.74
CA ALA A 264 -19.63 1.22 -2.93
C ALA A 264 -20.88 1.74 -2.21
N ALA A 265 -21.98 0.99 -2.26
CA ALA A 265 -23.21 1.32 -1.55
C ALA A 265 -23.01 1.29 -0.03
N ALA A 266 -22.28 0.31 0.51
CA ALA A 266 -21.95 0.26 1.94
C ALA A 266 -21.00 1.40 2.34
N ALA A 267 -19.96 1.67 1.56
CA ALA A 267 -19.01 2.75 1.80
C ALA A 267 -19.71 4.13 1.87
N ALA A 268 -20.73 4.36 1.04
CA ALA A 268 -21.52 5.58 1.07
C ALA A 268 -22.38 5.75 2.34
N LYS A 269 -22.66 4.66 3.08
CA LYS A 269 -23.38 4.68 4.35
C LYS A 269 -22.44 4.81 5.57
N ILE A 270 -21.13 4.83 5.36
CA ILE A 270 -20.15 4.94 6.45
C ILE A 270 -19.87 6.42 6.70
N GLU A 271 -20.07 6.84 7.94
CA GLU A 271 -19.74 8.19 8.39
C GLU A 271 -18.31 8.18 8.95
N VAL A 272 -17.44 9.01 8.38
CA VAL A 272 -16.09 9.25 8.90
C VAL A 272 -16.03 10.67 9.45
N LYS A 273 -15.72 10.81 10.74
CA LYS A 273 -15.58 12.10 11.41
C LYS A 273 -14.16 12.29 11.92
N ILE A 274 -13.50 13.38 11.52
CA ILE A 274 -12.22 13.81 12.09
C ILE A 274 -12.50 14.60 13.37
N LEU A 275 -11.92 14.21 14.50
CA LEU A 275 -12.16 14.83 15.81
C LEU A 275 -11.24 16.04 16.06
N SER A 276 -11.71 17.00 16.86
CA SER A 276 -10.97 18.23 17.18
C SER A 276 -9.89 18.02 18.25
N SER A 277 -8.88 18.91 18.29
CA SER A 277 -7.80 18.93 19.29
C SER A 277 -8.27 19.22 20.72
N LYS A 278 -9.43 19.86 20.88
CA LYS A 278 -10.05 20.14 22.19
C LYS A 278 -10.71 18.91 22.81
N GLU A 279 -10.98 17.87 22.01
CA GLU A 279 -11.65 16.64 22.44
C GLU A 279 -10.70 15.47 22.72
N LYS A 280 -9.36 15.63 22.55
CA LYS A 280 -8.30 14.71 23.05
C LYS A 280 -6.86 15.17 22.74
N THR A 281 -5.93 14.66 23.55
CA THR A 281 -4.48 14.89 23.55
C THR A 281 -3.81 14.57 22.21
N ILE A 282 -3.27 15.61 21.56
CA ILE A 282 -2.28 15.44 20.49
C ILE A 282 -0.98 14.98 21.15
N THR A 283 -0.48 13.81 20.79
CA THR A 283 0.83 13.35 21.28
C THR A 283 1.88 13.81 20.28
N VAL A 284 2.38 15.04 20.46
CA VAL A 284 3.54 15.52 19.70
C VAL A 284 4.77 14.84 20.29
N ASP A 285 5.31 13.81 19.63
CA ASP A 285 6.67 13.38 19.91
C ASP A 285 7.61 14.44 19.32
N LYS A 286 8.19 15.25 20.20
CA LYS A 286 9.05 16.40 19.87
C LYS A 286 10.37 16.00 19.18
N SER A 287 10.60 14.71 18.93
CA SER A 287 11.84 14.24 18.28
C SER A 287 11.78 14.17 16.74
N THR A 288 10.60 14.34 16.10
CA THR A 288 10.45 14.13 14.63
C THR A 288 9.69 15.21 13.84
N SER A 289 9.15 16.25 14.48
CA SER A 289 8.67 17.56 13.96
C SER A 289 7.83 17.66 12.66
N GLU A 290 7.50 16.61 11.90
CA GLU A 290 6.86 16.73 10.57
C GLU A 290 5.45 16.12 10.45
N TRP A 291 4.91 15.42 11.47
CA TRP A 291 3.60 14.74 11.45
C TRP A 291 2.87 14.80 12.81
N VAL A 292 1.53 14.63 12.78
CA VAL A 292 0.57 14.76 13.89
C VAL A 292 -0.54 13.71 13.74
N THR A 293 -0.79 12.86 14.74
CA THR A 293 -2.00 12.01 14.76
C THR A 293 -3.27 12.82 15.04
N VAL A 294 -4.27 12.69 14.16
CA VAL A 294 -5.65 13.12 14.37
C VAL A 294 -6.55 11.94 14.74
N ALA A 295 -7.30 12.08 15.83
CA ALA A 295 -8.31 11.10 16.19
C ALA A 295 -9.50 11.18 15.24
N CYS A 296 -10.05 10.03 14.86
CA CYS A 296 -11.16 9.88 13.94
C CYS A 296 -12.21 8.94 14.54
N GLU A 297 -13.46 9.11 14.12
CA GLU A 297 -14.59 8.22 14.39
C GLU A 297 -15.09 7.64 13.07
N LEU A 298 -15.32 6.33 13.09
CA LEU A 298 -15.91 5.56 12.01
C LEU A 298 -17.24 5.01 12.49
N LYS A 299 -18.35 5.41 11.90
CA LYS A 299 -19.67 4.90 12.23
C LYS A 299 -20.25 4.11 11.06
N ASN A 300 -20.69 2.89 11.35
CA ASN A 300 -21.40 2.06 10.38
C ASN A 300 -22.87 2.50 10.31
N GLY A 301 -23.22 3.35 9.33
CA GLY A 301 -24.62 3.69 9.03
C GLY A 301 -25.32 2.66 8.14
N GLY A 302 -24.65 1.54 7.84
CA GLY A 302 -25.19 0.44 7.06
C GLY A 302 -26.00 -0.57 7.88
N ASP A 303 -26.40 -1.63 7.20
CA ASP A 303 -27.26 -2.71 7.66
C ASP A 303 -26.54 -4.06 7.79
N LYS A 304 -25.25 -4.11 7.43
CA LYS A 304 -24.39 -5.30 7.52
C LYS A 304 -23.22 -5.05 8.46
N ASP A 305 -22.74 -6.12 9.09
CA ASP A 305 -21.51 -6.12 9.89
C ASP A 305 -20.30 -5.93 8.96
N LEU A 306 -19.37 -5.04 9.33
CA LEU A 306 -18.18 -4.74 8.53
C LEU A 306 -16.93 -5.35 9.17
N ALA A 307 -16.24 -6.23 8.44
CA ALA A 307 -14.99 -6.84 8.88
C ALA A 307 -13.80 -5.90 8.70
N GLU A 308 -13.73 -5.21 7.56
CA GLU A 308 -12.67 -4.25 7.25
C GLU A 308 -13.29 -3.01 6.59
N VAL A 309 -12.76 -1.84 6.94
CA VAL A 309 -13.10 -0.57 6.31
C VAL A 309 -11.82 0.18 6.06
N GLU A 310 -11.59 0.55 4.80
CA GLU A 310 -10.52 1.44 4.40
C GLU A 310 -11.04 2.87 4.33
N VAL A 311 -10.39 3.75 5.10
CA VAL A 311 -10.75 5.17 5.18
C VAL A 311 -9.70 5.98 4.44
N PHE A 312 -10.11 6.94 3.63
CA PHE A 312 -9.26 7.91 2.98
C PHE A 312 -9.58 9.29 3.55
N VAL A 313 -8.56 10.03 3.97
CA VAL A 313 -8.73 11.43 4.36
C VAL A 313 -8.26 12.33 3.22
N SER A 314 -8.85 13.50 3.10
CA SER A 314 -8.47 14.51 2.11
C SER A 314 -8.74 15.90 2.67
N TYR A 315 -7.88 16.84 2.30
CA TYR A 315 -8.11 18.26 2.60
C TYR A 315 -9.09 18.84 1.58
N LEU A 316 -9.97 19.71 2.05
CA LEU A 316 -10.99 20.41 1.31
C LEU A 316 -10.56 21.86 1.09
N ASN A 317 -10.82 22.37 -0.10
CA ASN A 317 -10.75 23.79 -0.41
C ASN A 317 -11.90 24.56 0.28
N PRO A 318 -11.86 25.90 0.29
CA PRO A 318 -12.90 26.73 0.89
C PRO A 318 -14.32 26.53 0.31
N LYS A 319 -14.46 25.81 -0.81
CA LYS A 319 -15.74 25.43 -1.42
C LYS A 319 -16.21 24.04 -1.00
N GLY A 320 -15.53 23.39 -0.05
CA GLY A 320 -15.86 22.04 0.43
C GLY A 320 -15.51 20.92 -0.56
N GLN A 321 -14.72 21.20 -1.59
CA GLN A 321 -14.26 20.20 -2.56
C GLN A 321 -12.83 19.78 -2.22
N PRO A 322 -12.38 18.54 -2.51
CA PRO A 322 -10.98 18.16 -2.32
C PRO A 322 -10.04 19.18 -2.98
N HIS A 323 -9.01 19.64 -2.26
CA HIS A 323 -8.07 20.65 -2.76
C HIS A 323 -7.15 20.08 -3.86
N LEU A 324 -7.04 20.78 -4.99
CA LEU A 324 -6.34 20.35 -6.21
C LEU A 324 -5.13 21.28 -6.46
N ILE A 325 -3.97 20.74 -6.85
CA ILE A 325 -2.80 21.51 -7.34
C ILE A 325 -2.40 20.93 -8.69
N ASP A 326 -2.48 21.79 -9.71
CA ASP A 326 -2.14 21.49 -11.09
C ASP A 326 -0.62 21.54 -11.26
N VAL A 327 -0.02 20.41 -11.62
CA VAL A 327 1.37 20.36 -12.12
C VAL A 327 1.41 19.70 -13.49
N ALA A 328 0.51 20.13 -14.37
CA ALA A 328 0.55 19.81 -15.79
C ALA A 328 0.42 21.09 -16.64
N GLY A 329 1.20 22.13 -16.30
CA GLY A 329 1.18 23.41 -17.03
C GLY A 329 2.53 24.00 -17.43
N THR A 330 3.64 23.64 -16.79
CA THR A 330 4.93 24.31 -17.04
C THR A 330 5.93 23.36 -17.72
N ASN A 331 6.15 23.56 -19.03
CA ASN A 331 7.22 22.95 -19.83
C ASN A 331 8.63 23.40 -19.39
N LYS A 332 8.87 23.62 -18.09
CA LYS A 332 10.16 24.03 -17.53
C LYS A 332 10.45 23.22 -16.26
N PRO A 333 11.46 22.35 -16.26
CA PRO A 333 11.93 21.68 -15.04
C PRO A 333 12.29 22.73 -13.97
N GLY A 334 11.77 22.59 -12.75
CA GLY A 334 12.25 23.34 -11.58
C GLY A 334 11.47 24.60 -11.18
N GLN A 335 10.30 24.89 -11.74
CA GLN A 335 9.43 25.98 -11.25
C GLN A 335 7.99 25.49 -11.07
N ALA A 336 7.68 24.97 -9.87
CA ALA A 336 6.30 24.85 -9.39
C ALA A 336 5.99 26.10 -8.54
N THR A 337 5.06 26.94 -9.00
CA THR A 337 4.52 28.05 -8.20
C THR A 337 3.38 27.55 -7.31
N PHE A 338 3.48 27.90 -6.03
CA PHE A 338 2.68 27.40 -4.92
C PHE A 338 1.21 27.84 -4.97
N SER A 339 0.30 26.91 -4.69
CA SER A 339 -0.99 27.25 -4.07
C SER A 339 -1.25 26.32 -2.87
N LYS A 340 -1.74 26.89 -1.77
CA LYS A 340 -1.93 26.25 -0.47
C LYS A 340 -2.97 25.13 -0.57
N GLY A 341 -2.64 23.89 -0.20
CA GLY A 341 -3.64 22.84 0.08
C GLY A 341 -3.27 21.47 -0.49
N TRP A 342 -2.86 20.56 0.40
CA TRP A 342 -2.46 19.18 0.08
C TRP A 342 -3.53 18.21 0.59
N PRO A 343 -3.85 17.09 -0.09
CA PRO A 343 -4.57 16.00 0.56
C PRO A 343 -3.61 15.11 1.35
N VAL A 344 -4.03 14.70 2.54
CA VAL A 344 -3.38 13.63 3.29
C VAL A 344 -4.16 12.34 3.08
N LEU A 345 -3.66 11.49 2.18
CA LEU A 345 -4.12 10.12 2.09
C LEU A 345 -3.56 9.39 3.30
N ALA A 346 -4.44 8.81 4.11
CA ALA A 346 -4.05 7.89 5.17
C ALA A 346 -5.12 6.81 5.21
N SER A 347 -4.72 5.55 5.01
CA SER A 347 -5.59 4.40 5.15
C SER A 347 -5.45 3.82 6.54
N SER A 348 -6.48 3.99 7.37
CA SER A 348 -6.61 3.19 8.57
C SER A 348 -7.24 1.85 8.20
N LYS A 349 -6.49 0.76 8.36
CA LYS A 349 -7.14 -0.50 8.69
C LYS A 349 -7.67 -0.36 10.12
N LEU A 350 -8.92 -0.78 10.34
CA LEU A 350 -9.31 -1.18 11.70
C LEU A 350 -8.28 -2.23 12.16
N PRO A 351 -7.75 -2.18 13.39
CA PRO A 351 -6.76 -3.15 13.84
C PRO A 351 -7.27 -4.56 13.56
N GLU A 352 -6.44 -5.46 13.03
CA GLU A 352 -6.84 -6.82 12.62
C GLU A 352 -7.46 -7.65 13.77
N THR A 353 -7.26 -7.20 15.02
CA THR A 353 -7.84 -7.79 16.22
C THR A 353 -9.22 -7.24 16.60
N ALA A 354 -9.77 -6.30 15.83
CA ALA A 354 -11.01 -5.63 16.14
C ALA A 354 -12.20 -6.46 15.64
N LYS A 355 -13.18 -6.70 16.53
CA LYS A 355 -14.45 -7.34 16.16
C LYS A 355 -15.10 -6.61 14.98
N PRO A 356 -15.90 -7.28 14.14
CA PRO A 356 -16.67 -6.60 13.10
C PRO A 356 -17.42 -5.38 13.65
N LEU A 357 -17.46 -4.31 12.87
CA LEU A 357 -18.17 -3.07 13.21
C LEU A 357 -19.66 -3.26 12.87
N LYS A 358 -20.50 -3.34 13.91
CA LYS A 358 -21.94 -3.61 13.76
C LYS A 358 -22.72 -2.39 13.23
N PRO A 359 -23.89 -2.58 12.61
CA PRO A 359 -24.81 -1.48 12.30
C PRO A 359 -25.05 -0.56 13.49
N GLY A 360 -24.86 0.75 13.28
CA GLY A 360 -24.97 1.80 14.30
C GLY A 360 -23.78 1.92 15.25
N GLU A 361 -22.80 1.01 15.21
CA GLU A 361 -21.60 1.09 16.04
C GLU A 361 -20.65 2.18 15.54
N THR A 362 -20.06 2.91 16.47
CA THR A 362 -19.00 3.89 16.22
C THR A 362 -17.69 3.39 16.81
N ARG A 363 -16.60 3.48 16.05
CA ARG A 363 -15.26 3.10 16.48
C ARG A 363 -14.30 4.26 16.32
N LYS A 364 -13.46 4.47 17.33
CA LYS A 364 -12.40 5.48 17.31
C LYS A 364 -11.10 4.88 16.78
N PHE A 365 -10.36 5.67 16.01
CA PHE A 365 -9.06 5.31 15.47
C PHE A 365 -8.20 6.58 15.30
N GLY A 366 -6.91 6.43 15.01
CA GLY A 366 -6.01 7.54 14.72
C GLY A 366 -5.58 7.53 13.25
N ILE A 367 -5.33 8.71 12.69
CA ILE A 367 -4.73 8.92 11.37
C ILE A 367 -3.61 9.94 11.54
N ASP A 368 -2.43 9.68 10.97
CA ASP A 368 -1.33 10.65 10.99
C ASP A 368 -1.41 11.60 9.78
N ILE A 369 -1.23 12.90 10.04
CA ILE A 369 -1.19 13.98 9.02
C ILE A 369 0.07 14.83 9.19
N PRO A 370 0.63 15.47 8.14
CA PRO A 370 1.84 16.28 8.30
C PRO A 370 1.63 17.48 9.26
N SER A 371 2.62 17.81 10.10
CA SER A 371 2.61 18.93 11.04
C SER A 371 2.61 20.30 10.36
N SER A 372 2.99 20.38 9.08
CA SER A 372 2.78 21.59 8.26
C SER A 372 1.30 21.91 8.01
N PHE A 373 0.39 20.99 8.32
CA PHE A 373 -1.04 21.29 8.45
C PHE A 373 -1.42 21.87 9.81
N ASP A 374 -0.50 21.87 10.79
CA ASP A 374 -0.65 22.38 12.17
C ASP A 374 -0.01 23.78 12.34
N SER A 375 0.78 24.25 11.37
CA SER A 375 1.65 25.43 11.54
C SER A 375 1.02 26.79 11.21
N ASP A 376 -0.26 26.84 10.86
CA ASP A 376 -1.03 28.09 10.90
C ASP A 376 -2.10 27.89 11.99
N ASP A 377 -2.11 28.75 13.01
CA ASP A 377 -2.83 28.68 14.32
C ASP A 377 -4.34 28.35 14.31
N GLU A 378 -4.92 27.99 13.17
CA GLU A 378 -6.22 27.37 13.05
C GLU A 378 -6.15 26.29 11.97
N VAL A 379 -5.82 25.05 12.35
CA VAL A 379 -6.28 23.89 11.56
C VAL A 379 -7.80 23.93 11.64
N ASP A 380 -8.41 24.63 10.70
CA ASP A 380 -9.83 24.62 10.48
C ASP A 380 -10.19 23.22 9.99
N ARG A 381 -10.32 22.26 10.92
CA ARG A 381 -10.51 20.82 10.64
C ARG A 381 -11.84 20.54 9.94
N GLU A 382 -12.71 21.54 9.80
CA GLU A 382 -13.85 21.55 8.87
C GLU A 382 -13.38 21.43 7.40
N LYS A 383 -12.10 21.69 7.13
CA LYS A 383 -11.44 21.50 5.84
C LYS A 383 -10.89 20.09 5.64
N PHE A 384 -11.19 19.10 6.47
CA PHE A 384 -10.85 17.70 6.18
C PHE A 384 -12.11 16.86 6.00
N ALA A 385 -12.14 16.07 4.93
CA ALA A 385 -13.15 15.03 4.72
C ALA A 385 -12.51 13.65 4.79
N GLY A 386 -13.08 12.80 5.64
CA GLY A 386 -12.86 11.36 5.57
C GLY A 386 -13.88 10.71 4.64
N ARG A 387 -13.45 9.73 3.85
CA ARG A 387 -14.29 8.94 2.96
C ARG A 387 -13.91 7.47 3.08
N ALA A 388 -14.90 6.61 3.33
CA ALA A 388 -14.72 5.18 3.11
C ALA A 388 -14.75 4.88 1.60
N THR A 389 -13.84 4.04 1.11
CA THR A 389 -13.80 3.65 -0.31
C THR A 389 -13.91 2.14 -0.49
N ASN A 390 -13.28 1.36 0.41
CA ASN A 390 -13.32 -0.09 0.40
C ASN A 390 -13.90 -0.64 1.71
N VAL A 391 -14.89 -1.51 1.58
CA VAL A 391 -15.62 -2.12 2.70
C VAL A 391 -15.67 -3.61 2.47
N ARG A 392 -15.31 -4.39 3.49
CA ARG A 392 -15.46 -5.84 3.51
C ARG A 392 -16.49 -6.22 4.56
N PHE A 393 -17.44 -7.06 4.20
CA PHE A 393 -18.45 -7.55 5.13
C PHE A 393 -17.92 -8.70 5.99
N ALA A 394 -18.43 -8.79 7.22
CA ALA A 394 -18.26 -10.00 8.02
C ALA A 394 -19.05 -11.16 7.39
N LYS A 395 -18.56 -12.39 7.60
CA LYS A 395 -19.22 -13.61 7.13
C LYS A 395 -20.46 -13.94 7.93
#